data_AF-A0A357V7V8-F1
#
_entry.id   AF-A0A357V7V8-F1
#
_cell.length_a   1.000
_cell.length_b   1.000
_cell.length_c   1.000
_cell.angle_alpha   90.00
_cell.angle_beta   90.00
_cell.angle_gamma   90.00
#
_symmetry.space_group_name_H-M   'P 1'
#
loop_
_entity.id
_entity.type
_entity.pdbx_description
1 polymer ?
#
loop_
_entity_poly.entity_id
_entity_poly.type
_entity_poly.pdbx_seq_one_letter_code
_entity_poly.pdbx_strand_id
1 'polypeptide(L)'
;MLLPTSKTYTHGDFKLSTGETLPDLTIAYETWGTLNAAGDNAILVCHGYTNFPHATGDASGWAFNLIGPGKPVDTDKYFVVCSNNLGSSYGTSSAATVNPATGKLWGPDFPKFTVADTVEAQRLLIDHLGIGQLKAVMGYSYGGHLTFRWGATHPDRMRALVPIAGVIKRATTMAQVEEIRGRYAKCAGWNGGHYVGNPDAGPVYAELAAARVERLTNYGIGDYLADTLGGKDAAAVEIRKRGEAWAKEFDANCLYQLYEAGIGSDMTPHAAKYKAPLLNVLADTDNIVDVALGQPTVDLLKAEGLDAEFCETKTRYGHAGPMIDADLWADKLRAFLDRTP
;
A
#
# COMPACT_ATOMS: atom_id res chain seq x y z
N MET A 1 -6.52 13.04 0.66
CA MET A 1 -6.56 14.08 -0.38
C MET A 1 -6.07 13.54 -1.71
N LEU A 2 -6.65 13.97 -2.84
CA LEU A 2 -5.98 13.88 -4.15
C LEU A 2 -5.24 15.19 -4.38
N LEU A 3 -4.01 15.11 -4.86
CA LEU A 3 -3.23 16.29 -5.19
C LEU A 3 -3.56 16.77 -6.61
N PRO A 4 -3.22 18.01 -6.97
CA PRO A 4 -3.37 18.49 -8.35
C PRO A 4 -2.61 17.65 -9.39
N THR A 5 -1.59 16.91 -8.96
CA THR A 5 -0.82 15.96 -9.78
C THR A 5 -1.52 14.62 -9.97
N SER A 6 -2.49 14.30 -9.12
CA SER A 6 -3.23 13.04 -9.19
C SER A 6 -4.12 12.97 -10.42
N LYS A 7 -4.12 11.81 -11.07
CA LYS A 7 -4.97 11.47 -12.21
C LYS A 7 -5.98 10.41 -11.80
N THR A 8 -7.04 10.28 -12.58
CA THR A 8 -8.04 9.21 -12.41
C THR A 8 -8.24 8.44 -13.70
N TYR A 9 -8.40 7.13 -13.59
CA TYR A 9 -8.85 6.24 -14.66
C TYR A 9 -10.17 5.59 -14.24
N THR A 10 -11.14 5.52 -15.15
CA THR A 10 -12.43 4.89 -14.89
C THR A 10 -12.64 3.69 -15.79
N HIS A 11 -13.13 2.59 -15.21
CA HIS A 11 -13.48 1.35 -15.88
C HIS A 11 -14.92 0.98 -15.52
N GLY A 12 -15.76 0.78 -16.54
CA GLY A 12 -17.14 0.36 -16.34
C GLY A 12 -17.25 -1.13 -15.98
N ASP A 13 -18.31 -1.49 -15.27
CA ASP A 13 -18.71 -2.88 -14.95
C ASP A 13 -17.57 -3.75 -14.40
N PHE A 14 -16.91 -3.26 -13.35
CA PHE A 14 -15.84 -4.01 -12.69
C PHE A 14 -16.40 -5.12 -11.80
N LYS A 15 -16.19 -6.37 -12.23
CA LYS A 15 -16.63 -7.56 -11.51
C LYS A 15 -15.73 -7.84 -10.32
N LEU A 16 -16.29 -7.79 -9.14
CA LEU A 16 -15.60 -8.16 -7.91
C LEU A 16 -15.55 -9.67 -7.76
N SER A 17 -14.45 -10.16 -7.20
CA SER A 17 -14.21 -11.57 -6.87
C SER A 17 -15.26 -12.15 -5.91
N THR A 18 -15.99 -11.29 -5.20
CA THR A 18 -17.10 -11.60 -4.30
C THR A 18 -18.43 -11.82 -5.01
N GLY A 19 -18.50 -11.56 -6.32
CA GLY A 19 -19.68 -11.77 -7.17
C GLY A 19 -20.49 -10.50 -7.47
N GLU A 20 -20.26 -9.41 -6.75
CA GLU A 20 -20.87 -8.11 -7.04
C GLU A 20 -20.18 -7.41 -8.23
N THR A 21 -20.80 -6.35 -8.75
CA THR A 21 -20.22 -5.53 -9.83
C THR A 21 -20.25 -4.07 -9.40
N LEU A 22 -19.10 -3.40 -9.48
CA LEU A 22 -19.01 -1.95 -9.37
C LEU A 22 -19.33 -1.35 -10.75
N PRO A 23 -20.40 -0.55 -10.89
CA PRO A 23 -20.78 0.03 -12.17
C PRO A 23 -19.66 0.90 -12.76
N ASP A 24 -18.99 1.68 -11.91
CA ASP A 24 -17.85 2.51 -12.27
C ASP A 24 -16.73 2.33 -11.24
N LEU A 25 -15.69 1.58 -11.63
CA LEU A 25 -14.43 1.56 -10.91
C LEU A 25 -13.63 2.80 -11.28
N THR A 26 -13.39 3.69 -10.32
CA THR A 26 -12.44 4.80 -10.46
C THR A 26 -11.16 4.44 -9.72
N ILE A 27 -10.01 4.66 -10.37
CA ILE A 27 -8.68 4.44 -9.83
C ILE A 27 -7.92 5.76 -9.85
N ALA A 28 -7.59 6.29 -8.67
CA ALA A 28 -6.69 7.42 -8.56
C ALA A 28 -5.23 6.95 -8.63
N TYR A 29 -4.37 7.69 -9.32
CA TYR A 29 -2.95 7.35 -9.45
C TYR A 29 -2.08 8.58 -9.72
N GLU A 30 -0.78 8.42 -9.49
CA GLU A 30 0.24 9.40 -9.87
C GLU A 30 1.39 8.72 -10.61
N THR A 31 2.13 9.51 -11.40
CA THR A 31 3.22 9.03 -12.25
C THR A 31 4.44 9.96 -12.18
N TRP A 32 5.65 9.39 -12.17
CA TRP A 32 6.92 10.12 -12.21
C TRP A 32 7.87 9.52 -13.24
N GLY A 33 8.77 10.33 -13.80
CA GLY A 33 9.63 9.93 -14.90
C GLY A 33 8.89 9.85 -16.25
N THR A 34 9.49 9.19 -17.24
CA THR A 34 8.95 9.08 -18.60
C THR A 34 8.97 7.63 -19.08
N LEU A 35 7.84 7.15 -19.58
CA LEU A 35 7.76 5.84 -20.22
C LEU A 35 8.59 5.86 -21.51
N ASN A 36 9.55 4.95 -21.64
CA ASN A 36 10.40 4.89 -22.82
C ASN A 36 9.65 4.31 -24.03
N ALA A 37 10.25 4.40 -25.22
CA ALA A 37 9.63 3.92 -26.47
C ALA A 37 9.39 2.40 -26.49
N ALA A 38 10.18 1.62 -25.72
CA ALA A 38 10.02 0.18 -25.60
C ALA A 38 8.89 -0.21 -24.63
N GLY A 39 8.45 0.71 -23.77
CA GLY A 39 7.45 0.47 -22.73
C GLY A 39 7.90 -0.46 -21.60
N ASP A 40 9.22 -0.66 -21.43
CA ASP A 40 9.80 -1.68 -20.54
C ASP A 40 10.42 -1.12 -19.25
N ASN A 41 10.43 0.20 -19.07
CA ASN A 41 11.00 0.86 -17.88
C ASN A 41 9.95 1.22 -16.80
N ALA A 42 8.74 0.68 -16.90
CA ALA A 42 7.65 1.02 -15.98
C ALA A 42 7.71 0.25 -14.66
N ILE A 43 7.64 0.94 -13.51
CA ILE A 43 7.58 0.33 -12.19
C ILE A 43 6.23 0.65 -11.53
N LEU A 44 5.47 -0.37 -11.13
CA LEU A 44 4.27 -0.21 -10.33
C LEU A 44 4.64 -0.20 -8.84
N VAL A 45 4.18 0.81 -8.11
CA VAL A 45 4.38 0.95 -6.66
C VAL A 45 3.04 0.83 -5.93
N CYS A 46 2.94 -0.21 -5.09
CA CYS A 46 1.77 -0.51 -4.27
C CYS A 46 1.96 0.05 -2.85
N HIS A 47 0.99 0.83 -2.36
CA HIS A 47 1.10 1.51 -1.07
C HIS A 47 0.45 0.71 0.09
N GLY A 48 0.82 1.06 1.33
CA GLY A 48 0.28 0.48 2.56
C GLY A 48 -1.19 0.83 2.85
N TYR A 49 -1.79 0.27 3.90
CA TYR A 49 -3.22 0.44 4.26
C TYR A 49 -3.72 1.89 4.30
N THR A 50 -2.88 2.81 4.74
CA THR A 50 -3.27 4.19 5.09
C THR A 50 -2.48 5.24 4.32
N ASN A 51 -1.66 4.79 3.37
CA ASN A 51 -0.99 5.63 2.40
C ASN A 51 -1.96 6.00 1.26
N PHE A 52 -1.47 6.80 0.32
CA PHE A 52 -2.22 7.45 -0.75
C PHE A 52 -1.36 7.44 -2.03
N PRO A 53 -1.91 7.77 -3.23
CA PRO A 53 -1.18 7.57 -4.49
C PRO A 53 0.07 8.45 -4.61
N HIS A 54 0.17 9.55 -3.85
CA HIS A 54 1.36 10.40 -3.86
C HIS A 54 2.53 9.75 -3.11
N ALA A 55 3.38 9.04 -3.85
CA ALA A 55 4.54 8.33 -3.33
C ALA A 55 5.77 9.23 -3.22
N THR A 56 5.97 10.19 -4.13
CA THR A 56 7.15 11.07 -4.17
C THR A 56 6.88 12.36 -4.96
N GLY A 57 7.93 13.14 -5.23
CA GLY A 57 7.88 14.44 -5.92
C GLY A 57 8.17 15.60 -4.98
N ASP A 58 7.76 15.45 -3.72
CA ASP A 58 8.12 16.32 -2.60
C ASP A 58 8.21 15.54 -1.28
N ALA A 59 8.62 16.22 -0.20
CA ALA A 59 8.85 15.62 1.10
C ALA A 59 7.58 15.07 1.79
N SER A 60 6.38 15.33 1.27
CA SER A 60 5.12 14.75 1.76
C SER A 60 4.86 13.35 1.21
N GLY A 61 5.56 12.94 0.14
CA GLY A 61 5.48 11.61 -0.44
C GLY A 61 5.98 10.52 0.52
N TRP A 62 5.20 9.46 0.68
CA TRP A 62 5.50 8.39 1.65
C TRP A 62 6.70 7.51 1.28
N ALA A 63 7.13 7.57 0.02
CA ALA A 63 8.32 6.88 -0.52
C ALA A 63 9.39 7.88 -0.98
N PHE A 64 9.39 9.10 -0.44
CA PHE A 64 10.28 10.17 -0.90
C PHE A 64 11.75 9.75 -0.92
N ASN A 65 12.28 9.08 0.11
CA ASN A 65 13.69 8.67 0.15
C ASN A 65 14.02 7.55 -0.85
N LEU A 66 13.03 6.77 -1.27
CA LEU A 66 13.21 5.63 -2.17
C LEU A 66 13.12 6.01 -3.65
N ILE A 67 12.24 6.95 -4.01
CA ILE A 67 11.86 7.22 -5.40
C ILE A 67 12.13 8.67 -5.79
N GLY A 68 12.83 8.91 -6.89
CA GLY A 68 13.10 10.24 -7.45
C GLY A 68 14.39 10.30 -8.27
N PRO A 69 14.78 11.49 -8.79
CA PRO A 69 15.99 11.61 -9.61
C PRO A 69 17.25 11.17 -8.84
N GLY A 70 17.99 10.21 -9.39
CA GLY A 70 19.20 9.62 -8.79
C GLY A 70 18.99 8.78 -7.51
N LYS A 71 17.75 8.66 -7.02
CA LYS A 71 17.40 7.86 -5.84
C LYS A 71 17.45 6.36 -6.14
N PRO A 72 17.27 5.45 -5.15
CA PRO A 72 17.36 4.02 -5.40
C PRO A 72 16.43 3.53 -6.52
N VAL A 73 15.20 4.05 -6.58
CA VAL A 73 14.32 3.99 -7.74
C VAL A 73 14.42 5.31 -8.49
N ASP A 74 15.30 5.31 -9.50
CA ASP A 74 15.69 6.50 -10.25
C ASP A 74 14.64 6.89 -11.30
N THR A 75 13.95 8.01 -11.10
CA THR A 75 12.93 8.50 -12.05
C THR A 75 13.52 9.12 -13.33
N ASP A 76 14.84 9.30 -13.39
CA ASP A 76 15.52 9.65 -14.66
C ASP A 76 15.65 8.41 -15.57
N LYS A 77 15.49 7.20 -15.00
CA LYS A 77 15.56 5.92 -15.72
C LYS A 77 14.20 5.23 -15.86
N TYR A 78 13.39 5.27 -14.80
CA TYR A 78 12.14 4.52 -14.72
C TYR A 78 10.92 5.41 -14.80
N PHE A 79 9.85 4.87 -15.40
CA PHE A 79 8.51 5.43 -15.33
C PHE A 79 7.78 4.82 -14.14
N VAL A 80 7.65 5.55 -13.05
CA VAL A 80 7.05 5.05 -11.82
C VAL A 80 5.56 5.39 -11.81
N VAL A 81 4.72 4.39 -11.53
CA VAL A 81 3.27 4.53 -11.37
C VAL A 81 2.89 4.11 -9.96
N CYS A 82 2.21 4.97 -9.20
CA CYS A 82 1.60 4.58 -7.93
C CYS A 82 0.08 4.64 -8.05
N SER A 83 -0.54 3.47 -8.03
CA SER A 83 -2.00 3.33 -8.00
C SER A 83 -2.49 3.40 -6.57
N ASN A 84 -3.56 4.14 -6.33
CA ASN A 84 -4.28 4.07 -5.07
C ASN A 84 -5.11 2.78 -5.00
N ASN A 85 -5.16 2.17 -3.82
CA ASN A 85 -5.82 0.88 -3.61
C ASN A 85 -7.36 0.98 -3.72
N LEU A 86 -8.00 -0.08 -4.24
CA LEU A 86 -9.45 -0.26 -4.10
C LEU A 86 -9.83 -0.25 -2.61
N GLY A 87 -10.87 0.49 -2.24
CA GLY A 87 -11.27 0.65 -0.84
C GLY A 87 -10.49 1.72 -0.05
N SER A 88 -9.53 2.41 -0.66
CA SER A 88 -8.81 3.54 -0.03
C SER A 88 -9.68 4.80 0.08
N SER A 89 -9.47 5.60 1.13
CA SER A 89 -10.14 6.91 1.30
C SER A 89 -9.70 7.99 0.30
N TYR A 90 -8.76 7.69 -0.60
CA TYR A 90 -8.07 8.68 -1.42
C TYR A 90 -8.40 8.59 -2.92
N GLY A 91 -9.67 8.72 -3.28
CA GLY A 91 -10.12 8.94 -4.67
C GLY A 91 -10.36 7.70 -5.53
N THR A 92 -9.79 6.54 -5.18
CA THR A 92 -10.21 5.25 -5.78
C THR A 92 -11.55 4.83 -5.18
N SER A 93 -12.39 4.11 -5.94
CA SER A 93 -13.69 3.60 -5.47
C SER A 93 -13.58 2.93 -4.09
N SER A 94 -14.41 3.38 -3.15
CA SER A 94 -14.40 2.94 -1.75
C SER A 94 -15.65 3.38 -0.99
N ALA A 95 -15.73 3.01 0.30
CA ALA A 95 -16.72 3.55 1.22
C ALA A 95 -16.75 5.09 1.28
N ALA A 96 -15.61 5.75 1.00
CA ALA A 96 -15.51 7.21 0.99
C ALA A 96 -15.92 7.86 -0.34
N THR A 97 -16.31 7.07 -1.35
CA THR A 97 -16.78 7.58 -2.64
C THR A 97 -18.31 7.60 -2.74
N VAL A 98 -18.84 8.38 -3.69
CA VAL A 98 -20.28 8.48 -3.93
C VAL A 98 -20.80 7.23 -4.64
N ASN A 99 -21.89 6.68 -4.12
CA ASN A 99 -22.69 5.67 -4.77
C ASN A 99 -23.53 6.32 -5.89
N PRO A 100 -23.31 5.96 -7.17
CA PRO A 100 -24.04 6.57 -8.29
C PRO A 100 -25.54 6.29 -8.24
N ALA A 101 -25.99 5.20 -7.60
CA ALA A 101 -27.41 4.86 -7.50
C ALA A 101 -28.16 5.72 -6.47
N THR A 102 -27.48 6.22 -5.43
CA THR A 102 -28.12 6.95 -4.33
C THR A 102 -27.72 8.42 -4.22
N GLY A 103 -26.62 8.81 -4.88
CA GLY A 103 -26.03 10.15 -4.74
C GLY A 103 -25.40 10.42 -3.37
N LYS A 104 -25.32 9.40 -2.50
CA LYS A 104 -24.70 9.48 -1.16
C LYS A 104 -23.40 8.70 -1.13
N LEU A 105 -22.55 8.92 -0.13
CA LEU A 105 -21.38 8.06 0.08
C LEU A 105 -21.81 6.61 0.29
N TRP A 106 -21.03 5.67 -0.23
CA TRP A 106 -21.24 4.24 0.00
C TRP A 106 -21.20 3.89 1.49
N GLY A 107 -20.21 4.42 2.23
CA GLY A 107 -20.00 4.07 3.64
C GLY A 107 -19.93 2.55 3.85
N PRO A 108 -20.63 1.99 4.85
CA PRO A 108 -20.62 0.55 5.12
C PRO A 108 -21.25 -0.29 4.00
N ASP A 109 -22.01 0.32 3.08
CA ASP A 109 -22.69 -0.39 1.98
C ASP A 109 -21.78 -0.61 0.77
N PHE A 110 -20.51 -0.18 0.81
CA PHE A 110 -19.56 -0.46 -0.27
C PHE A 110 -19.43 -1.98 -0.46
N PRO A 111 -19.53 -2.50 -1.70
CA PRO A 111 -19.45 -3.93 -1.98
C PRO A 111 -18.20 -4.56 -1.39
N LYS A 112 -18.32 -5.80 -0.92
CA LYS A 112 -17.16 -6.53 -0.41
C LYS A 112 -16.17 -6.78 -1.54
N PHE A 113 -14.90 -6.61 -1.26
CA PHE A 113 -13.80 -6.84 -2.20
C PHE A 113 -12.64 -7.54 -1.51
N THR A 114 -11.70 -8.06 -2.29
CA THR A 114 -10.50 -8.73 -1.79
C THR A 114 -9.24 -8.10 -2.37
N VAL A 115 -8.06 -8.50 -1.87
CA VAL A 115 -6.78 -8.18 -2.51
C VAL A 115 -6.71 -8.61 -3.98
N ALA A 116 -7.52 -9.57 -4.43
CA ALA A 116 -7.64 -9.91 -5.85
C ALA A 116 -8.15 -8.75 -6.68
N ASP A 117 -9.18 -8.09 -6.18
CA ASP A 117 -9.85 -7.00 -6.88
C ASP A 117 -8.93 -5.78 -6.96
N THR A 118 -8.13 -5.51 -5.92
CA THR A 118 -7.10 -4.47 -5.96
C THR A 118 -6.04 -4.75 -7.04
N VAL A 119 -5.56 -6.00 -7.15
CA VAL A 119 -4.56 -6.36 -8.18
C VAL A 119 -5.16 -6.28 -9.58
N GLU A 120 -6.40 -6.72 -9.79
CA GLU A 120 -7.08 -6.59 -11.09
C GLU A 120 -7.34 -5.12 -11.46
N ALA A 121 -7.73 -4.28 -10.51
CA ALA A 121 -7.85 -2.84 -10.73
C ALA A 121 -6.52 -2.22 -11.17
N GLN A 122 -5.44 -2.53 -10.46
CA GLN A 122 -4.09 -2.08 -10.84
C GLN A 122 -3.71 -2.59 -12.25
N ARG A 123 -4.02 -3.85 -12.58
CA ARG A 123 -3.75 -4.41 -13.91
C ARG A 123 -4.49 -3.67 -15.02
N LEU A 124 -5.76 -3.30 -14.80
CA LEU A 124 -6.53 -2.49 -15.74
C LEU A 124 -5.91 -1.09 -15.93
N LEU A 125 -5.40 -0.48 -14.86
CA LEU A 125 -4.68 0.79 -14.97
C LEU A 125 -3.38 0.64 -15.79
N ILE A 126 -2.61 -0.42 -15.55
CA ILE A 126 -1.37 -0.70 -16.29
C ILE A 126 -1.66 -0.92 -17.78
N ASP A 127 -2.73 -1.65 -18.11
CA ASP A 127 -3.20 -1.81 -19.50
C ASP A 127 -3.60 -0.45 -20.12
N HIS A 128 -4.35 0.39 -19.38
CA HIS A 128 -4.75 1.71 -19.83
C HIS A 128 -3.56 2.63 -20.15
N LEU A 129 -2.47 2.51 -19.38
CA LEU A 129 -1.23 3.25 -19.60
C LEU A 129 -0.38 2.68 -20.76
N GLY A 130 -0.84 1.61 -21.42
CA GLY A 130 -0.14 0.99 -22.55
C GLY A 130 1.07 0.15 -22.14
N ILE A 131 1.14 -0.29 -20.88
CA ILE A 131 2.30 -1.02 -20.35
C ILE A 131 2.05 -2.53 -20.48
N GLY A 132 2.72 -3.16 -21.45
CA GLY A 132 2.63 -4.61 -21.67
C GLY A 132 3.26 -5.42 -20.53
N GLN A 133 4.44 -5.03 -20.08
CA GLN A 133 5.16 -5.71 -19.01
C GLN A 133 5.93 -4.69 -18.16
N LEU A 134 5.75 -4.76 -16.84
CA LEU A 134 6.42 -3.88 -15.90
C LEU A 134 7.89 -4.29 -15.74
N LYS A 135 8.77 -3.30 -15.59
CA LYS A 135 10.13 -3.51 -15.08
C LYS A 135 10.08 -4.18 -13.71
N ALA A 136 9.25 -3.64 -12.82
CA ALA A 136 9.06 -4.22 -11.49
C ALA A 136 7.66 -3.91 -10.93
N VAL A 137 7.20 -4.79 -10.04
CA VAL A 137 6.18 -4.45 -9.04
C VAL A 137 6.87 -4.33 -7.70
N MET A 138 6.74 -3.18 -7.06
CA MET A 138 7.28 -2.89 -5.73
C MET A 138 6.14 -2.54 -4.79
N GLY A 139 6.25 -2.88 -3.51
CA GLY A 139 5.17 -2.53 -2.59
C GLY A 139 5.56 -2.53 -1.14
N TYR A 140 5.04 -1.55 -0.39
CA TYR A 140 5.32 -1.37 1.03
C TYR A 140 4.19 -1.89 1.91
N SER A 141 4.51 -2.72 2.90
CA SER A 141 3.57 -3.25 3.89
C SER A 141 2.40 -4.00 3.23
N TYR A 142 1.18 -3.47 3.31
CA TYR A 142 0.04 -3.99 2.54
C TYR A 142 0.36 -4.12 1.05
N GLY A 143 1.04 -3.13 0.49
CA GLY A 143 1.52 -3.16 -0.88
C GLY A 143 2.50 -4.30 -1.16
N GLY A 144 3.29 -4.73 -0.17
CA GLY A 144 4.16 -5.89 -0.30
C GLY A 144 3.37 -7.20 -0.48
N HIS A 145 2.21 -7.35 0.20
CA HIS A 145 1.31 -8.47 -0.04
C HIS A 145 0.70 -8.42 -1.46
N LEU A 146 0.36 -7.22 -1.94
CA LEU A 146 -0.09 -7.04 -3.32
C LEU A 146 1.02 -7.42 -4.32
N THR A 147 2.29 -7.11 -4.03
CA THR A 147 3.44 -7.51 -4.85
C THR A 147 3.57 -9.03 -4.96
N PHE A 148 3.45 -9.77 -3.84
CA PHE A 148 3.41 -11.24 -3.89
C PHE A 148 2.24 -11.73 -4.75
N ARG A 149 1.04 -11.18 -4.54
CA ARG A 149 -0.13 -11.56 -5.32
C ARG A 149 0.03 -11.30 -6.82
N TRP A 150 0.61 -10.16 -7.21
CA TRP A 150 0.97 -9.85 -8.59
C TRP A 150 1.84 -10.95 -9.19
N GLY A 151 2.92 -11.33 -8.49
CA GLY A 151 3.82 -12.41 -8.93
C GLY A 151 3.13 -13.76 -9.13
N ALA A 152 2.16 -14.08 -8.26
CA ALA A 152 1.43 -15.35 -8.33
C ALA A 152 0.33 -15.39 -9.40
N THR A 153 -0.31 -14.25 -9.70
CA THR A 153 -1.54 -14.18 -10.51
C THR A 153 -1.30 -13.66 -11.92
N HIS A 154 -0.28 -12.82 -12.12
CA HIS A 154 0.09 -12.24 -13.41
C HIS A 154 1.59 -12.43 -13.71
N PRO A 155 2.12 -13.67 -13.63
CA PRO A 155 3.57 -13.91 -13.58
C PRO A 155 4.35 -13.45 -14.82
N ASP A 156 3.67 -13.23 -15.95
CA ASP A 156 4.27 -12.75 -17.19
C ASP A 156 4.21 -11.22 -17.35
N ARG A 157 3.58 -10.50 -16.41
CA ARG A 157 3.35 -9.04 -16.48
C ARG A 157 4.40 -8.20 -15.76
N MET A 158 5.42 -8.82 -15.18
CA MET A 158 6.55 -8.11 -14.56
C MET A 158 7.87 -8.85 -14.76
N ARG A 159 8.97 -8.10 -14.70
CA ARG A 159 10.33 -8.64 -14.79
C ARG A 159 11.02 -8.78 -13.44
N ALA A 160 10.51 -8.10 -12.41
CA ALA A 160 11.02 -8.16 -11.04
C ALA A 160 9.91 -7.91 -10.00
N LEU A 161 10.11 -8.45 -8.78
CA LEU A 161 9.24 -8.25 -7.63
C LEU A 161 10.07 -7.73 -6.44
N VAL A 162 9.60 -6.66 -5.79
CA VAL A 162 10.25 -6.11 -4.58
C VAL A 162 9.22 -5.86 -3.48
N PRO A 163 8.82 -6.90 -2.71
CA PRO A 163 8.02 -6.71 -1.51
C PRO A 163 8.89 -6.12 -0.38
N ILE A 164 8.47 -4.96 0.13
CA ILE A 164 9.14 -4.18 1.18
C ILE A 164 8.27 -4.20 2.43
N ALA A 165 8.81 -4.63 3.56
CA ALA A 165 8.09 -4.79 4.83
C ALA A 165 6.77 -5.59 4.66
N GLY A 166 6.77 -6.56 3.75
CA GLY A 166 5.61 -7.40 3.43
C GLY A 166 5.99 -8.86 3.40
N VAL A 167 5.00 -9.73 3.65
CA VAL A 167 5.17 -11.19 3.71
C VAL A 167 4.28 -11.89 2.69
N ILE A 168 4.72 -13.06 2.22
CA ILE A 168 3.95 -13.89 1.27
C ILE A 168 2.63 -14.40 1.85
N LYS A 169 2.54 -14.45 3.19
CA LYS A 169 1.35 -14.88 3.93
C LYS A 169 1.10 -13.95 5.09
N ARG A 170 -0.05 -13.28 5.07
CA ARG A 170 -0.58 -12.54 6.22
C ARG A 170 -1.76 -13.30 6.84
N ALA A 171 -1.74 -13.45 8.16
CA ALA A 171 -2.78 -14.12 8.93
C ALA A 171 -3.81 -13.10 9.49
N THR A 172 -4.43 -12.29 8.63
CA THR A 172 -5.54 -11.42 9.06
C THR A 172 -6.78 -12.24 9.31
N THR A 173 -7.44 -12.02 10.45
CA THR A 173 -8.66 -12.74 10.83
C THR A 173 -9.87 -11.82 10.86
N MET A 174 -11.06 -12.39 10.68
CA MET A 174 -12.31 -11.63 10.88
C MET A 174 -12.44 -11.06 12.29
N ALA A 175 -11.88 -11.72 13.31
CA ALA A 175 -11.89 -11.19 14.67
C ALA A 175 -11.13 -9.85 14.77
N GLN A 176 -9.98 -9.74 14.10
CA GLN A 176 -9.23 -8.48 14.03
C GLN A 176 -10.00 -7.39 13.25
N VAL A 177 -10.71 -7.76 12.19
CA VAL A 177 -11.55 -6.83 11.42
C VAL A 177 -12.68 -6.27 12.32
N GLU A 178 -13.37 -7.15 13.04
CA GLU A 178 -14.45 -6.74 13.96
C GLU A 178 -13.91 -5.92 15.14
N GLU A 179 -12.70 -6.18 15.63
CA GLU A 179 -12.05 -5.33 16.63
C GLU A 179 -11.82 -3.92 16.11
N ILE A 180 -11.26 -3.78 14.89
CA ILE A 180 -11.02 -2.47 14.25
C ILE A 180 -12.34 -1.74 14.05
N ARG A 181 -13.36 -2.41 13.50
CA ARG A 181 -14.69 -1.82 13.31
C ARG A 181 -15.33 -1.42 14.64
N GLY A 182 -15.19 -2.27 15.66
CA GLY A 182 -15.71 -2.07 17.00
C GLY A 182 -15.16 -0.83 17.70
N ARG A 183 -13.91 -0.43 17.41
CA ARG A 183 -13.33 0.83 17.90
C ARG A 183 -14.17 2.05 17.52
N TYR A 184 -14.68 2.08 16.29
CA TYR A 184 -15.48 3.18 15.78
C TYR A 184 -16.97 2.98 16.03
N ALA A 185 -17.45 1.74 16.01
CA ALA A 185 -18.87 1.44 16.19
C ALA A 185 -19.43 1.85 17.56
N LYS A 186 -18.57 1.92 18.59
CA LYS A 186 -18.92 2.40 19.93
C LYS A 186 -18.89 3.93 20.07
N CYS A 187 -18.36 4.65 19.09
CA CYS A 187 -18.28 6.11 19.14
C CYS A 187 -19.66 6.73 18.95
N ALA A 188 -19.98 7.75 19.74
CA ALA A 188 -21.14 8.58 19.46
C ALA A 188 -21.02 9.19 18.05
N GLY A 189 -22.14 9.26 17.33
CA GLY A 189 -22.19 9.74 15.95
C GLY A 189 -21.78 8.72 14.88
N TRP A 190 -21.37 7.49 15.21
CA TRP A 190 -21.02 6.45 14.23
C TRP A 190 -22.13 6.17 13.20
N ASN A 191 -23.40 6.29 13.62
CA ASN A 191 -24.57 6.19 12.76
C ASN A 191 -24.54 4.96 11.82
N GLY A 192 -24.19 3.79 12.39
CA GLY A 192 -24.09 2.53 11.64
C GLY A 192 -22.96 2.48 10.58
N GLY A 193 -22.07 3.48 10.54
CA GLY A 193 -21.06 3.66 9.49
C GLY A 193 -21.35 4.86 8.59
N HIS A 194 -22.54 5.46 8.65
CA HIS A 194 -22.89 6.67 7.89
C HIS A 194 -22.67 7.94 8.73
N TYR A 195 -21.46 8.11 9.26
CA TYR A 195 -21.11 9.21 10.17
C TYR A 195 -20.64 10.49 9.47
N VAL A 196 -20.26 10.43 8.19
CA VAL A 196 -19.80 11.61 7.45
C VAL A 196 -20.95 12.62 7.32
N GLY A 197 -20.71 13.86 7.74
CA GLY A 197 -21.73 14.92 7.79
C GLY A 197 -22.65 14.89 9.02
N ASN A 198 -22.51 13.89 9.91
CA ASN A 198 -23.24 13.87 11.17
C ASN A 198 -22.60 14.86 12.17
N PRO A 199 -23.35 15.82 12.74
CA PRO A 199 -22.81 16.78 13.72
C PRO A 199 -22.21 16.11 14.97
N ASP A 200 -22.69 14.92 15.33
CA ASP A 200 -22.21 14.19 16.51
C ASP A 200 -21.00 13.28 16.22
N ALA A 201 -20.45 13.27 14.99
CA ALA A 201 -19.37 12.37 14.59
C ALA A 201 -17.98 12.74 15.12
N GLY A 202 -17.84 13.82 15.89
CA GLY A 202 -16.57 14.24 16.50
C GLY A 202 -15.79 13.09 17.16
N PRO A 203 -16.41 12.21 17.96
CA PRO A 203 -15.74 11.06 18.58
C PRO A 203 -15.21 10.02 17.60
N VAL A 204 -15.80 9.86 16.41
CA VAL A 204 -15.27 8.96 15.36
C VAL A 204 -13.93 9.49 14.83
N TYR A 205 -13.87 10.80 14.53
CA TYR A 205 -12.63 11.44 14.07
C TYR A 205 -11.54 11.49 15.15
N ALA A 206 -11.94 11.67 16.42
CA ALA A 206 -11.00 11.59 17.53
C ALA A 206 -10.39 10.18 17.67
N GLU A 207 -11.22 9.12 17.52
CA GLU A 207 -10.72 7.74 17.53
C GLU A 207 -9.82 7.44 16.33
N LEU A 208 -10.14 7.95 15.13
CA LEU A 208 -9.25 7.86 13.96
C LEU A 208 -7.88 8.50 14.25
N ALA A 209 -7.87 9.70 14.83
CA ALA A 209 -6.64 10.39 15.19
C ALA A 209 -5.82 9.58 16.22
N ALA A 210 -6.48 9.06 17.25
CA ALA A 210 -5.85 8.22 18.27
C ALA A 210 -5.26 6.92 17.67
N ALA A 211 -6.03 6.21 16.84
CA ALA A 211 -5.57 5.02 16.13
C ALA A 211 -4.37 5.33 15.22
N ARG A 212 -4.35 6.51 14.58
CA ARG A 212 -3.21 6.93 13.75
C ARG A 212 -1.97 7.23 14.57
N VAL A 213 -2.09 7.89 15.70
CA VAL A 213 -0.99 8.14 16.64
C VAL A 213 -0.36 6.83 17.11
N GLU A 214 -1.20 5.88 17.52
CA GLU A 214 -0.78 4.52 17.91
C GLU A 214 -0.01 3.84 16.77
N ARG A 215 -0.56 3.85 15.54
CA ARG A 215 0.07 3.22 14.37
C ARG A 215 1.41 3.85 14.00
N LEU A 216 1.50 5.19 13.93
CA LEU A 216 2.75 5.88 13.61
C LEU A 216 3.83 5.59 14.64
N THR A 217 3.45 5.52 15.92
CA THR A 217 4.37 5.15 17.01
C THR A 217 4.87 3.72 16.81
N ASN A 218 3.96 2.77 16.60
CA ASN A 218 4.31 1.36 16.42
C ASN A 218 5.14 1.12 15.15
N TYR A 219 4.98 1.94 14.11
CA TYR A 219 5.75 1.83 12.87
C TYR A 219 7.18 2.37 12.97
N GLY A 220 7.59 2.96 14.10
CA GLY A 220 8.93 3.55 14.26
C GLY A 220 9.08 4.98 13.72
N ILE A 221 7.98 5.63 13.30
CA ILE A 221 7.99 7.03 12.87
C ILE A 221 8.36 7.95 14.03
N GLY A 222 8.01 7.57 15.27
CA GLY A 222 8.37 8.35 16.46
C GLY A 222 9.88 8.41 16.71
N ASP A 223 10.60 7.32 16.45
CA ASP A 223 12.07 7.30 16.58
C ASP A 223 12.72 8.19 15.51
N TYR A 224 12.26 8.11 14.27
CA TYR A 224 12.72 8.99 13.19
C TYR A 224 12.47 10.48 13.52
N LEU A 225 11.29 10.81 14.01
CA LEU A 225 10.97 12.18 14.40
C LEU A 225 11.77 12.63 15.63
N ALA A 226 12.08 11.73 16.56
CA ALA A 226 12.91 12.09 17.70
C ALA A 226 14.33 12.44 17.26
N ASP A 227 14.90 11.68 16.33
CA ASP A 227 16.24 11.91 15.80
C ASP A 227 16.31 13.19 14.95
N THR A 228 15.24 13.53 14.22
CA THR A 228 15.21 14.69 13.31
C THR A 228 14.70 15.99 13.94
N LEU A 229 13.87 15.91 14.97
CA LEU A 229 13.29 17.07 15.66
C LEU A 229 13.93 17.36 17.03
N GLY A 230 14.96 16.60 17.42
CA GLY A 230 15.75 16.87 18.63
C GLY A 230 15.15 16.31 19.92
N GLY A 231 14.35 15.25 19.86
CA GLY A 231 13.91 14.49 21.03
C GLY A 231 12.48 13.94 20.99
N LYS A 232 12.17 13.05 21.93
CA LYS A 232 10.89 12.32 22.02
C LYS A 232 9.69 13.24 22.23
N ASP A 233 9.85 14.35 22.94
CA ASP A 233 8.76 15.28 23.21
C ASP A 233 8.30 16.00 21.93
N ALA A 234 9.25 16.49 21.13
CA ALA A 234 8.97 17.10 19.83
C ALA A 234 8.35 16.07 18.86
N ALA A 235 8.87 14.85 18.85
CA ALA A 235 8.30 13.75 18.08
C ALA A 235 6.84 13.45 18.46
N ALA A 236 6.52 13.38 19.74
CA ALA A 236 5.17 13.11 20.21
C ALA A 236 4.18 14.21 19.81
N VAL A 237 4.61 15.49 19.83
CA VAL A 237 3.79 16.62 19.33
C VAL A 237 3.51 16.45 17.84
N GLU A 238 4.53 16.16 17.05
CA GLU A 238 4.40 16.03 15.60
C GLU A 238 3.57 14.79 15.20
N ILE A 239 3.70 13.65 15.90
CA ILE A 239 2.85 12.47 15.67
C ILE A 239 1.38 12.80 15.91
N ARG A 240 1.05 13.51 17.00
CA ARG A 240 -0.33 13.93 17.29
C ARG A 240 -0.89 14.82 16.19
N LYS A 241 -0.13 15.83 15.77
CA LYS A 241 -0.50 16.72 14.67
C LYS A 241 -0.75 15.96 13.37
N ARG A 242 0.12 14.99 13.03
CA ARG A 242 -0.06 14.12 11.85
C ARG A 242 -1.30 13.23 11.97
N GLY A 243 -1.57 12.70 13.15
CA GLY A 243 -2.77 11.91 13.44
C GLY A 243 -4.07 12.71 13.25
N GLU A 244 -4.13 13.91 13.81
CA GLU A 244 -5.27 14.81 13.69
C GLU A 244 -5.49 15.30 12.25
N ALA A 245 -4.42 15.59 11.50
CA ALA A 245 -4.52 15.96 10.10
C ALA A 245 -5.05 14.78 9.25
N TRP A 246 -4.48 13.59 9.43
CA TRP A 246 -4.90 12.37 8.74
C TRP A 246 -6.37 12.02 9.01
N ALA A 247 -6.83 12.16 10.26
CA ALA A 247 -8.20 11.84 10.64
C ALA A 247 -9.26 12.69 9.93
N LYS A 248 -8.89 13.87 9.40
CA LYS A 248 -9.81 14.72 8.61
C LYS A 248 -10.00 14.23 7.18
N GLU A 249 -9.10 13.37 6.71
CA GLU A 249 -9.08 12.92 5.31
C GLU A 249 -9.31 11.43 5.14
N PHE A 250 -9.15 10.65 6.21
CA PHE A 250 -9.32 9.21 6.18
C PHE A 250 -10.70 8.80 6.69
N ASP A 251 -11.25 7.73 6.11
CA ASP A 251 -12.55 7.19 6.47
C ASP A 251 -12.40 5.87 7.25
N ALA A 252 -13.11 5.77 8.38
CA ALA A 252 -13.11 4.60 9.24
C ALA A 252 -13.69 3.35 8.57
N ASN A 253 -14.65 3.47 7.64
CA ASN A 253 -15.15 2.32 6.90
C ASN A 253 -14.09 1.74 5.97
N CYS A 254 -13.40 2.61 5.23
CA CYS A 254 -12.27 2.24 4.38
C CYS A 254 -11.22 1.45 5.17
N LEU A 255 -10.93 1.84 6.41
CA LEU A 255 -9.94 1.15 7.23
C LEU A 255 -10.28 -0.33 7.45
N TYR A 256 -11.45 -0.63 8.04
CA TYR A 256 -11.78 -2.02 8.34
C TYR A 256 -12.06 -2.84 7.08
N GLN A 257 -12.65 -2.23 6.04
CA GLN A 257 -12.90 -2.91 4.75
C GLN A 257 -11.59 -3.28 4.05
N LEU A 258 -10.56 -2.42 4.07
CA LEU A 258 -9.24 -2.78 3.55
C LEU A 258 -8.62 -3.96 4.34
N TYR A 259 -8.76 -3.97 5.67
CA TYR A 259 -8.29 -5.10 6.49
C TYR A 259 -9.05 -6.39 6.16
N GLU A 260 -10.37 -6.30 5.96
CA GLU A 260 -11.19 -7.44 5.49
C GLU A 260 -10.72 -7.93 4.12
N ALA A 261 -10.47 -7.03 3.17
CA ALA A 261 -9.94 -7.37 1.86
C ALA A 261 -8.56 -8.05 1.92
N GLY A 262 -7.76 -7.74 2.94
CA GLY A 262 -6.48 -8.38 3.25
C GLY A 262 -6.60 -9.85 3.65
N ILE A 263 -7.79 -10.34 3.99
CA ILE A 263 -8.05 -11.77 4.17
C ILE A 263 -7.85 -12.47 2.82
N GLY A 264 -7.08 -13.56 2.81
CA GLY A 264 -6.72 -14.26 1.57
C GLY A 264 -5.43 -13.76 0.90
N SER A 265 -4.59 -13.02 1.62
CA SER A 265 -3.24 -12.62 1.19
C SER A 265 -2.20 -13.77 1.23
N ASP A 266 -2.61 -15.02 1.48
CA ASP A 266 -1.72 -16.17 1.53
C ASP A 266 -1.39 -16.69 0.12
N MET A 267 -0.22 -16.32 -0.39
CA MET A 267 0.28 -16.76 -1.70
C MET A 267 1.26 -17.95 -1.61
N THR A 268 1.47 -18.53 -0.43
CA THR A 268 2.32 -19.72 -0.26
C THR A 268 1.87 -20.88 -1.16
N PRO A 269 0.57 -21.22 -1.30
CA PRO A 269 0.11 -22.28 -2.20
C PRO A 269 0.35 -22.01 -3.70
N HIS A 270 0.84 -20.82 -4.05
CA HIS A 270 1.07 -20.39 -5.43
C HIS A 270 2.55 -20.15 -5.75
N ALA A 271 3.48 -20.57 -4.88
CA ALA A 271 4.92 -20.39 -5.07
C ALA A 271 5.41 -20.86 -6.46
N ALA A 272 4.93 -22.01 -6.94
CA ALA A 272 5.28 -22.57 -8.26
C ALA A 272 4.83 -21.72 -9.47
N LYS A 273 3.97 -20.70 -9.26
CA LYS A 273 3.50 -19.83 -10.36
C LYS A 273 4.43 -18.66 -10.63
N TYR A 274 5.32 -18.31 -9.70
CA TYR A 274 6.19 -17.15 -9.84
C TYR A 274 7.22 -17.40 -10.94
N LYS A 275 7.45 -16.37 -11.78
CA LYS A 275 8.47 -16.40 -12.85
C LYS A 275 9.50 -15.29 -12.70
N ALA A 276 9.07 -14.11 -12.25
CA ALA A 276 9.94 -12.96 -12.06
C ALA A 276 10.82 -13.12 -10.82
N PRO A 277 12.13 -12.82 -10.89
CA PRO A 277 13.00 -12.74 -9.73
C PRO A 277 12.43 -11.85 -8.63
N LEU A 278 12.75 -12.16 -7.37
CA LEU A 278 12.18 -11.48 -6.20
C LEU A 278 13.26 -11.02 -5.22
N LEU A 279 13.16 -9.78 -4.73
CA LEU A 279 13.96 -9.24 -3.64
C LEU A 279 13.05 -8.85 -2.47
N ASN A 280 13.02 -9.66 -1.40
CA ASN A 280 12.23 -9.36 -0.20
C ASN A 280 13.06 -8.51 0.77
N VAL A 281 12.55 -7.33 1.11
CA VAL A 281 13.22 -6.41 2.03
C VAL A 281 12.44 -6.32 3.34
N LEU A 282 13.05 -6.73 4.46
CA LEU A 282 12.46 -6.61 5.81
C LEU A 282 13.44 -5.89 6.74
N ALA A 283 12.94 -5.26 7.80
CA ALA A 283 13.78 -4.62 8.83
C ALA A 283 13.92 -5.50 10.07
N ASP A 284 15.10 -5.49 10.68
CA ASP A 284 15.40 -6.31 11.86
C ASP A 284 14.70 -5.84 13.14
N THR A 285 14.26 -4.59 13.19
CA THR A 285 13.50 -3.99 14.30
C THR A 285 12.00 -3.89 14.03
N ASP A 286 11.51 -4.47 12.92
CA ASP A 286 10.09 -4.42 12.57
C ASP A 286 9.24 -5.26 13.54
N ASN A 287 8.31 -4.60 14.22
CA ASN A 287 7.38 -5.23 15.18
C ASN A 287 6.00 -5.53 14.57
N ILE A 288 5.80 -5.20 13.29
CA ILE A 288 4.56 -5.45 12.54
C ILE A 288 4.75 -6.67 11.64
N VAL A 289 5.92 -6.77 11.01
CA VAL A 289 6.31 -7.88 10.15
C VAL A 289 7.58 -8.50 10.69
N ASP A 290 7.48 -9.77 11.09
CA ASP A 290 8.61 -10.50 11.64
C ASP A 290 9.67 -10.77 10.57
N VAL A 291 10.87 -10.22 10.77
CA VAL A 291 12.05 -10.39 9.92
C VAL A 291 12.42 -11.87 9.71
N ALA A 292 12.11 -12.72 10.69
CA ALA A 292 12.37 -14.16 10.62
C ALA A 292 11.57 -14.86 9.52
N LEU A 293 10.53 -14.22 8.95
CA LEU A 293 9.75 -14.74 7.83
C LEU A 293 10.42 -14.52 6.46
N GLY A 294 11.43 -13.65 6.37
CA GLY A 294 12.11 -13.31 5.11
C GLY A 294 12.83 -14.51 4.49
N GLN A 295 13.74 -15.13 5.24
CA GLN A 295 14.51 -16.29 4.75
C GLN A 295 13.62 -17.48 4.36
N PRO A 296 12.64 -17.92 5.19
CA PRO A 296 11.71 -18.99 4.81
C PRO A 296 10.89 -18.68 3.53
N THR A 297 10.52 -17.42 3.31
CA THR A 297 9.81 -17.01 2.09
C THR A 297 10.70 -17.18 0.85
N VAL A 298 11.96 -16.77 0.95
CA VAL A 298 12.93 -16.92 -0.15
C VAL A 298 13.29 -18.38 -0.40
N ASP A 299 13.46 -19.18 0.64
CA ASP A 299 13.76 -20.61 0.52
C ASP A 299 12.60 -21.37 -0.16
N LEU A 300 11.35 -21.04 0.19
CA LEU A 300 10.16 -21.56 -0.48
C LEU A 300 10.18 -21.27 -1.99
N LEU A 301 10.48 -20.04 -2.39
CA LEU A 301 10.49 -19.66 -3.81
C LEU A 301 11.68 -20.29 -4.56
N LYS A 302 12.85 -20.40 -3.92
CA LYS A 302 14.01 -21.11 -4.48
C LYS A 302 13.76 -22.59 -4.70
N ALA A 303 12.99 -23.24 -3.83
CA ALA A 303 12.61 -24.64 -4.00
C ALA A 303 11.79 -24.86 -5.29
N GLU A 304 11.09 -23.83 -5.76
CA GLU A 304 10.36 -23.82 -7.03
C GLU A 304 11.22 -23.32 -8.21
N GLY A 305 12.52 -23.12 -8.01
CA GLY A 305 13.48 -22.70 -9.04
C GLY A 305 13.55 -21.19 -9.29
N LEU A 306 12.93 -20.36 -8.45
CA LEU A 306 12.95 -18.91 -8.60
C LEU A 306 14.29 -18.30 -8.12
N ASP A 307 14.77 -17.28 -8.83
CA ASP A 307 15.81 -16.37 -8.34
C ASP A 307 15.21 -15.43 -7.28
N ALA A 308 15.36 -15.78 -6.01
CA ALA A 308 14.87 -15.00 -4.88
C ALA A 308 15.99 -14.60 -3.93
N GLU A 309 15.97 -13.36 -3.45
CA GLU A 309 16.93 -12.79 -2.50
C GLU A 309 16.20 -12.23 -1.28
N PHE A 310 16.82 -12.40 -0.11
CA PHE A 310 16.40 -11.74 1.13
C PHE A 310 17.37 -10.60 1.45
N CYS A 311 16.82 -9.44 1.75
CA CYS A 311 17.54 -8.27 2.24
C CYS A 311 17.02 -7.87 3.61
N GLU A 312 17.82 -8.15 4.63
CA GLU A 312 17.58 -7.65 5.97
C GLU A 312 18.17 -6.24 6.09
N THR A 313 17.32 -5.27 6.44
CA THR A 313 17.69 -3.86 6.64
C THR A 313 17.96 -3.62 8.11
N LYS A 314 19.17 -3.15 8.42
CA LYS A 314 19.60 -2.81 9.78
C LYS A 314 19.21 -1.37 10.10
N THR A 315 18.06 -1.19 10.74
CA THR A 315 17.48 0.13 11.00
C THR A 315 16.83 0.16 12.37
N ARG A 316 16.85 1.30 13.04
CA ARG A 316 16.14 1.50 14.32
C ARG A 316 14.71 2.01 14.14
N TYR A 317 14.28 2.29 12.91
CA TYR A 317 12.98 2.89 12.62
C TYR A 317 11.87 1.85 12.34
N GLY A 318 12.05 0.61 12.80
CA GLY A 318 11.04 -0.44 12.78
C GLY A 318 10.43 -0.68 11.39
N HIS A 319 9.09 -0.78 11.35
CA HIS A 319 8.33 -1.05 10.13
C HIS A 319 8.52 0.01 9.03
N ALA A 320 8.79 1.27 9.40
CA ALA A 320 9.05 2.36 8.45
C ALA A 320 10.49 2.39 7.96
N GLY A 321 11.39 1.67 8.62
CA GLY A 321 12.83 1.69 8.37
C GLY A 321 13.24 1.45 6.92
N PRO A 322 12.75 0.42 6.21
CA PRO A 322 13.13 0.19 4.82
C PRO A 322 12.75 1.35 3.87
N MET A 323 11.77 2.18 4.24
CA MET A 323 11.39 3.37 3.46
C MET A 323 12.18 4.61 3.88
N ILE A 324 12.45 4.78 5.18
CA ILE A 324 13.20 5.92 5.73
C ILE A 324 14.68 5.79 5.37
N ASP A 325 15.26 4.63 5.64
CA ASP A 325 16.66 4.29 5.41
C ASP A 325 16.85 3.55 4.07
N ALA A 326 16.17 4.03 3.02
CA ALA A 326 16.24 3.43 1.69
C ALA A 326 17.68 3.32 1.16
N ASP A 327 18.56 4.23 1.57
CA ASP A 327 19.98 4.24 1.19
C ASP A 327 20.75 3.01 1.69
N LEU A 328 20.34 2.39 2.80
CA LEU A 328 21.04 1.22 3.37
C LEU A 328 20.97 -0.02 2.46
N TRP A 329 19.99 -0.09 1.57
CA TRP A 329 19.78 -1.21 0.65
C TRP A 329 19.69 -0.77 -0.81
N ALA A 330 20.01 0.50 -1.09
CA ALA A 330 19.92 1.11 -2.41
C ALA A 330 20.76 0.39 -3.47
N ASP A 331 22.01 0.08 -3.15
CA ASP A 331 22.92 -0.56 -4.10
C ASP A 331 22.48 -1.98 -4.46
N LYS A 332 21.91 -2.71 -3.48
CA LYS A 332 21.30 -4.02 -3.72
C LYS A 332 20.08 -3.89 -4.62
N LEU A 333 19.19 -2.92 -4.38
CA LEU A 333 18.04 -2.68 -5.23
C LEU A 333 18.45 -2.33 -6.66
N ARG A 334 19.41 -1.41 -6.84
CA ARG A 334 19.91 -1.01 -8.16
C ARG A 334 20.48 -2.19 -8.91
N ALA A 335 21.38 -2.95 -8.28
CA ALA A 335 21.95 -4.16 -8.88
C ALA A 335 20.88 -5.19 -9.26
N PHE A 336 19.85 -5.35 -8.42
CA PHE A 336 18.72 -6.25 -8.69
C PHE A 336 17.84 -5.77 -9.87
N LEU A 337 17.53 -4.48 -9.95
CA LEU A 337 16.78 -3.92 -11.08
C LEU A 337 17.60 -3.92 -12.38
N ASP A 338 18.89 -3.66 -12.32
CA ASP A 338 19.77 -3.63 -13.50
C ASP A 338 19.98 -5.04 -14.09
N ARG A 339 20.05 -6.08 -13.24
CA ARG A 339 20.26 -7.47 -13.69
C ARG A 339 18.99 -8.18 -14.13
N THR A 340 17.83 -7.70 -13.68
CA THR A 340 16.54 -8.24 -14.13
C THR A 340 16.28 -7.80 -15.58
N PRO A 341 15.64 -8.63 -16.42
CA PRO A 341 15.43 -8.33 -17.82
C PRO A 341 14.73 -7.00 -18.08
#